data_AF-G4ZJS7-F1
#
_entry.id   AF-G4ZJS7-F1
#
_cell.length_a   1.000
_cell.length_b   1.000
_cell.length_c   1.000
_cell.angle_alpha   90.00
_cell.angle_beta   90.00
_cell.angle_gamma   90.00
#
_symmetry.space_group_name_H-M   'P 1'
#
loop_
_entity.id
_entity.type
_entity.pdbx_description
1 polymer ?
#
loop_
_entity_poly.entity_id
_entity_poly.type
_entity_poly.pdbx_seq_one_letter_code
_entity_poly.pdbx_strand_id
1 'polypeptide(L)'
;MAVPTKAAAFVASSPCFAAFRSAQVTSQLAEGAAKKYIGTHNGTFHCDEALAVSMLKLLPKFAAHDVLRTRDEAKLAQCEAVVDVGGVYDAQALRFDHHQRSFAGTFDQRDTKLSSAGLVYNHFGREIIQVLAAPVTLDDATLDILHQKAYKNFVEHIDGIDNGVEVASAAGDAKITYNYQVSSSLSNRVGYLNPRWNEDQSEARVNAQFQQAMYMTITEFTDAIHDLVHSWLPAREIVEKAVSKRFQTHKSGEIVHFPEYCPWKSHLHDLEEKLMISGQIKFVLYNDATGSMTRVQALNTEPGSFALRKGLLPAWRGLRDAELSTVSGIEGCTFVHSAGFIGGNRTYEGALEMAAKSLEAPDEETK
;
A
#
# COMPACT_ATOMS: atom_id res chain seq x y z
N MET A 1 12.95 -11.73 21.06
CA MET A 1 13.39 -11.38 19.69
C MET A 1 12.15 -11.30 18.83
N ALA A 2 12.03 -10.29 17.95
CA ALA A 2 10.94 -10.24 16.99
C ALA A 2 11.11 -11.37 15.97
N VAL A 3 10.03 -12.07 15.64
CA VAL A 3 10.02 -13.05 14.54
C VAL A 3 10.01 -12.26 13.22
N PRO A 4 10.79 -12.64 12.20
CA PRO A 4 10.75 -11.97 10.89
C PRO A 4 9.33 -11.98 10.29
N THR A 5 8.97 -10.92 9.57
CA THR A 5 7.72 -10.90 8.79
C THR A 5 7.78 -11.94 7.66
N LYS A 6 6.62 -12.27 7.08
CA LYS A 6 6.56 -13.19 5.93
C LYS A 6 7.38 -12.67 4.75
N ALA A 7 7.29 -11.38 4.40
CA ALA A 7 8.14 -10.83 3.35
C ALA A 7 9.61 -10.81 3.76
N ALA A 8 9.97 -10.46 4.99
CA ALA A 8 11.38 -10.48 5.42
C ALA A 8 11.99 -11.89 5.27
N ALA A 9 11.25 -12.93 5.66
CA ALA A 9 11.67 -14.32 5.46
C ALA A 9 11.75 -14.68 3.96
N PHE A 10 10.81 -14.21 3.14
CA PHE A 10 10.83 -14.41 1.69
C PHE A 10 12.02 -13.72 1.02
N VAL A 11 12.28 -12.44 1.31
CA VAL A 11 13.45 -11.69 0.81
C VAL A 11 14.76 -12.38 1.22
N ALA A 12 14.83 -12.89 2.44
CA ALA A 12 16.02 -13.56 2.96
C ALA A 12 16.32 -14.91 2.29
N SER A 13 15.29 -15.63 1.81
CA SER A 13 15.43 -17.04 1.39
C SER A 13 15.08 -17.30 -0.08
N SER A 14 14.21 -16.51 -0.68
CA SER A 14 13.69 -16.75 -2.03
C SER A 14 14.80 -16.67 -3.09
N PRO A 15 14.77 -17.55 -4.11
CA PRO A 15 15.74 -17.53 -5.21
C PRO A 15 15.75 -16.23 -6.02
N CYS A 16 14.60 -15.56 -6.20
CA CYS A 16 14.55 -14.29 -6.95
C CYS A 16 15.37 -13.17 -6.30
N PHE A 17 15.58 -13.26 -4.99
CA PHE A 17 16.43 -12.34 -4.23
C PHE A 17 17.89 -12.78 -4.11
N ALA A 18 18.30 -13.94 -4.65
CA ALA A 18 19.66 -14.44 -4.47
C ALA A 18 20.73 -13.45 -4.96
N ALA A 19 20.58 -12.92 -6.17
CA ALA A 19 21.50 -11.94 -6.73
C ALA A 19 21.39 -10.56 -6.07
N PHE A 20 20.20 -10.22 -5.54
CA PHE A 20 20.02 -9.02 -4.71
C PHE A 20 20.84 -9.12 -3.43
N ARG A 21 20.83 -10.28 -2.76
CA ARG A 21 21.55 -10.47 -1.50
C ARG A 21 23.07 -10.44 -1.63
N SER A 22 23.61 -10.84 -2.79
CA SER A 22 25.04 -10.84 -3.06
C SER A 22 25.58 -9.55 -3.68
N ALA A 23 24.71 -8.59 -3.99
CA ALA A 23 25.09 -7.37 -4.68
C ALA A 23 26.03 -6.50 -3.84
N GLN A 24 27.03 -5.93 -4.49
CA GLN A 24 27.95 -4.99 -3.87
C GLN A 24 27.51 -3.55 -4.15
N VAL A 25 27.64 -2.70 -3.14
CA VAL A 25 27.50 -1.24 -3.28
C VAL A 25 28.88 -0.62 -3.19
N THR A 26 29.33 0.04 -4.26
CA THR A 26 30.68 0.59 -4.40
C THR A 26 30.63 2.05 -4.84
N SER A 27 31.71 2.80 -4.58
CA SER A 27 31.91 4.18 -5.10
C SER A 27 32.90 4.24 -6.27
N GLN A 28 33.49 3.10 -6.64
CA GLN A 28 34.47 2.97 -7.72
C GLN A 28 34.10 1.81 -8.64
N LEU A 29 34.43 1.98 -9.92
CA LEU A 29 34.38 0.91 -10.91
C LEU A 29 35.49 -0.11 -10.60
N ALA A 30 35.22 -1.39 -10.83
CA ALA A 30 36.24 -2.43 -10.68
C ALA A 30 37.23 -2.37 -11.85
N GLU A 31 38.52 -2.59 -11.57
CA GLU A 31 39.55 -2.74 -12.59
C GLU A 31 39.50 -4.16 -13.19
N GLY A 32 39.15 -4.27 -14.48
CA GLY A 32 39.13 -5.53 -15.23
C GLY A 32 37.79 -6.29 -15.23
N ALA A 33 37.52 -6.95 -16.39
CA ALA A 33 36.28 -7.61 -16.83
C ALA A 33 35.00 -6.72 -16.82
N ALA A 34 34.10 -6.95 -17.79
CA ALA A 34 32.91 -6.14 -18.09
C ALA A 34 31.81 -6.24 -17.02
N LYS A 35 32.11 -5.80 -15.80
CA LYS A 35 31.16 -5.71 -14.70
C LYS A 35 30.18 -4.58 -15.00
N LYS A 36 28.88 -4.88 -14.90
CA LYS A 36 27.82 -3.90 -15.14
C LYS A 36 27.28 -3.35 -13.83
N TYR A 37 26.81 -2.11 -13.90
CA TYR A 37 26.37 -1.36 -12.74
C TYR A 37 24.99 -0.72 -12.95
N ILE A 38 24.27 -0.57 -11.85
CA ILE A 38 23.21 0.43 -11.70
C ILE A 38 23.83 1.63 -10.98
N GLY A 39 23.83 2.80 -11.62
CA GLY A 39 24.38 4.04 -11.07
C GLY A 39 23.34 4.82 -10.26
N THR A 40 23.76 5.42 -9.15
CA THR A 40 22.98 6.42 -8.41
C THR A 40 23.91 7.39 -7.68
N HIS A 41 23.38 8.44 -7.05
CA HIS A 41 24.21 9.44 -6.39
C HIS A 41 24.88 8.94 -5.10
N ASN A 42 25.99 9.58 -4.72
CA ASN A 42 26.73 9.29 -3.48
C ASN A 42 26.47 10.29 -2.33
N GLY A 43 25.33 10.99 -2.33
CA GLY A 43 24.95 11.89 -1.24
C GLY A 43 24.32 11.18 -0.05
N THR A 44 23.68 11.95 0.83
CA THR A 44 22.63 11.45 1.71
C THR A 44 21.64 10.67 0.86
N PHE A 45 21.38 9.43 1.25
CA PHE A 45 20.48 8.58 0.47
C PHE A 45 19.03 8.71 0.93
N HIS A 46 18.12 8.56 -0.01
CA HIS A 46 16.68 8.66 0.20
C HIS A 46 16.02 7.30 -0.02
N CYS A 47 14.71 7.27 0.22
CA CYS A 47 13.92 6.08 -0.06
C CYS A 47 13.76 5.85 -1.56
N ASP A 48 13.80 6.92 -2.34
CA ASP A 48 13.56 6.91 -3.77
C ASP A 48 14.56 6.01 -4.50
N GLU A 49 15.83 6.36 -4.47
CA GLU A 49 16.86 5.61 -5.17
C GLU A 49 17.13 4.24 -4.52
N ALA A 50 16.97 4.12 -3.20
CA ALA A 50 17.06 2.83 -2.52
C ALA A 50 15.99 1.84 -3.01
N LEU A 51 14.75 2.29 -3.21
CA LEU A 51 13.67 1.47 -3.77
C LEU A 51 13.87 1.24 -5.27
N ALA A 52 14.22 2.27 -6.04
CA ALA A 52 14.42 2.18 -7.48
C ALA A 52 15.48 1.13 -7.87
N VAL A 53 16.66 1.20 -7.23
CA VAL A 53 17.74 0.21 -7.44
C VAL A 53 17.28 -1.19 -7.05
N SER A 54 16.56 -1.32 -5.93
CA SER A 54 16.13 -2.63 -5.42
C SER A 54 15.11 -3.31 -6.33
N MET A 55 14.18 -2.53 -6.90
CA MET A 55 13.22 -3.00 -7.89
C MET A 55 13.89 -3.49 -9.17
N LEU A 56 14.82 -2.70 -9.74
CA LEU A 56 15.56 -3.12 -10.94
C LEU A 56 16.28 -4.45 -10.72
N LYS A 57 16.90 -4.64 -9.55
CA LYS A 57 17.66 -5.86 -9.22
C LYS A 57 16.82 -7.14 -9.11
N LEU A 58 15.49 -7.04 -9.05
CA LEU A 58 14.61 -8.21 -9.16
C LEU A 58 14.49 -8.73 -10.58
N LEU A 59 14.77 -7.90 -11.58
CA LEU A 59 14.62 -8.28 -12.98
C LEU A 59 15.85 -9.05 -13.47
N PRO A 60 15.68 -10.12 -14.26
CA PRO A 60 16.81 -10.90 -14.78
C PRO A 60 17.87 -10.06 -15.49
N LYS A 61 17.47 -8.98 -16.18
CA LYS A 61 18.37 -8.06 -16.87
C LYS A 61 19.40 -7.43 -15.92
N PHE A 62 19.00 -7.05 -14.71
CA PHE A 62 19.85 -6.31 -13.78
C PHE A 62 20.28 -7.10 -12.54
N ALA A 63 19.77 -8.32 -12.36
CA ALA A 63 20.01 -9.15 -11.17
C ALA A 63 21.50 -9.24 -10.79
N ALA A 64 22.37 -9.51 -11.77
CA ALA A 64 23.81 -9.65 -11.58
C ALA A 64 24.60 -8.31 -11.55
N HIS A 65 23.93 -7.16 -11.66
CA HIS A 65 24.59 -5.86 -11.65
C HIS A 65 24.88 -5.42 -10.22
N ASP A 66 26.05 -4.83 -10.00
CA ASP A 66 26.36 -4.16 -8.74
C ASP A 66 25.86 -2.71 -8.75
N VAL A 67 25.90 -2.07 -7.59
CA VAL A 67 25.44 -0.69 -7.43
C VAL A 67 26.65 0.23 -7.35
N LEU A 68 26.70 1.24 -8.22
CA LEU A 68 27.72 2.28 -8.20
C LEU A 68 27.11 3.59 -7.67
N ARG A 69 27.62 4.07 -6.54
CA ARG A 69 27.22 5.36 -5.96
C ARG A 69 28.24 6.43 -6.34
N THR A 70 27.88 7.35 -7.23
CA THR A 70 28.76 8.43 -7.70
C THR A 70 27.96 9.56 -8.36
N ARG A 71 28.57 10.75 -8.47
CA ARG A 71 28.10 11.86 -9.32
C ARG A 71 29.05 12.14 -10.49
N ASP A 72 30.07 11.31 -10.67
CA ASP A 72 30.99 11.41 -11.79
C ASP A 72 30.31 10.92 -13.08
N GLU A 73 30.02 11.85 -13.99
CA GLU A 73 29.33 11.57 -15.25
C GLU A 73 30.06 10.52 -16.11
N ALA A 74 31.39 10.49 -16.09
CA ALA A 74 32.16 9.52 -16.87
C ALA A 74 32.02 8.10 -16.32
N LYS A 75 31.80 7.96 -15.01
CA LYS A 75 31.48 6.67 -14.38
C LYS A 75 30.01 6.29 -14.60
N LEU A 76 29.10 7.24 -14.49
CA LEU A 76 27.66 7.03 -14.74
C LEU A 76 27.40 6.61 -16.19
N ALA A 77 28.14 7.15 -17.15
CA ALA A 77 28.06 6.76 -18.56
C ALA A 77 28.38 5.27 -18.81
N GLN A 78 29.11 4.61 -17.89
CA GLN A 78 29.45 3.19 -17.97
C GLN A 78 28.40 2.29 -17.28
N CYS A 79 27.42 2.88 -16.59
CA CYS A 79 26.34 2.13 -15.96
C CYS A 79 25.29 1.73 -17.00
N GLU A 80 24.75 0.52 -16.86
CA GLU A 80 23.66 0.03 -17.71
C GLU A 80 22.39 0.85 -17.46
N ALA A 81 22.04 1.04 -16.19
CA ALA A 81 20.95 1.91 -15.76
C ALA A 81 21.47 2.98 -14.80
N VAL A 82 20.85 4.16 -14.80
CA VAL A 82 21.15 5.23 -13.84
C VAL A 82 19.84 5.75 -13.26
N VAL A 83 19.78 5.88 -11.95
CA VAL A 83 18.62 6.36 -11.20
C VAL A 83 19.02 7.52 -10.28
N ASP A 84 18.15 8.50 -10.16
CA ASP A 84 18.26 9.61 -9.19
C ASP A 84 19.53 10.48 -9.32
N VAL A 85 20.16 10.43 -10.50
CA VAL A 85 21.35 11.21 -10.83
C VAL A 85 21.55 11.32 -12.34
N GLY A 86 22.25 12.37 -12.77
CA GLY A 86 22.64 12.59 -14.17
C GLY A 86 21.75 13.57 -14.93
N GLY A 87 20.64 14.03 -14.34
CA GLY A 87 19.80 15.07 -14.89
C GLY A 87 19.06 14.67 -16.17
N VAL A 88 18.83 13.37 -16.40
CA VAL A 88 18.18 12.86 -17.61
C VAL A 88 17.12 11.80 -17.28
N TYR A 89 15.91 12.01 -17.82
CA TYR A 89 14.91 10.96 -17.99
C TYR A 89 14.86 10.50 -19.45
N ASP A 90 15.26 9.26 -19.68
CA ASP A 90 15.13 8.53 -20.94
C ASP A 90 14.99 7.04 -20.63
N ALA A 91 13.76 6.52 -20.77
CA ALA A 91 13.45 5.13 -20.47
C ALA A 91 14.14 4.15 -21.43
N GLN A 92 14.38 4.53 -22.69
CA GLN A 92 15.06 3.67 -23.67
C GLN A 92 16.56 3.55 -23.33
N ALA A 93 17.17 4.66 -22.91
CA ALA A 93 18.54 4.69 -22.43
C ALA A 93 18.71 4.26 -20.97
N LEU A 94 17.64 3.82 -20.30
CA LEU A 94 17.62 3.44 -18.88
C LEU A 94 18.19 4.54 -17.96
N ARG A 95 17.76 5.78 -18.18
CA ARG A 95 18.08 6.93 -17.34
C ARG A 95 16.77 7.37 -16.67
N PHE A 96 16.71 7.24 -15.36
CA PHE A 96 15.51 7.46 -14.57
C PHE A 96 15.78 8.52 -13.51
N ASP A 97 16.12 9.73 -13.92
CA ASP A 97 16.26 10.89 -13.03
C ASP A 97 15.10 11.87 -13.29
N HIS A 98 14.48 12.41 -12.24
CA HIS A 98 13.35 13.33 -12.30
C HIS A 98 13.71 14.81 -12.02
N HIS A 99 14.96 15.12 -11.66
CA HIS A 99 15.39 16.45 -11.18
C HIS A 99 15.36 17.57 -12.22
N GLN A 100 15.02 17.28 -13.48
CA GLN A 100 15.00 18.32 -14.51
C GLN A 100 13.87 19.31 -14.23
N ARG A 101 14.15 20.61 -14.35
CA ARG A 101 13.13 21.67 -14.21
C ARG A 101 11.92 21.46 -15.13
N SER A 102 12.15 20.88 -16.31
CA SER A 102 11.14 20.58 -17.31
C SER A 102 10.37 19.27 -17.04
N PHE A 103 10.79 18.46 -16.07
CA PHE A 103 10.15 17.19 -15.80
C PHE A 103 8.74 17.39 -15.20
N ALA A 104 7.77 16.75 -15.84
CA ALA A 104 6.36 16.77 -15.47
C ALA A 104 5.70 15.41 -15.70
N GLY A 105 6.50 14.33 -15.77
CA GLY A 105 5.98 12.98 -15.96
C GLY A 105 5.21 12.52 -14.73
N THR A 106 4.02 11.96 -14.94
CA THR A 106 3.18 11.41 -13.88
C THR A 106 2.75 9.99 -14.25
N PHE A 107 2.35 9.21 -13.25
CA PHE A 107 1.78 7.87 -13.47
C PHE A 107 0.30 7.99 -13.86
N ASP A 108 -0.08 7.48 -15.02
CA ASP A 108 -1.48 7.39 -15.48
C ASP A 108 -2.33 8.66 -15.21
N GLN A 109 -1.80 9.82 -15.60
CA GLN A 109 -2.46 11.14 -15.48
C GLN A 109 -2.79 11.58 -14.05
N ARG A 110 -2.14 10.98 -13.04
CA ARG A 110 -2.19 11.50 -11.66
C ARG A 110 -1.48 12.83 -11.55
N ASP A 111 -1.74 13.53 -10.44
CA ASP A 111 -1.16 14.84 -10.16
C ASP A 111 0.28 14.76 -9.63
N THR A 112 0.62 13.67 -8.96
CA THR A 112 1.96 13.46 -8.38
C THR A 112 2.99 13.18 -9.46
N LYS A 113 4.05 13.99 -9.50
CA LYS A 113 5.21 13.73 -10.38
C LYS A 113 5.95 12.48 -9.93
N LEU A 114 6.43 11.69 -10.88
CA LEU A 114 7.23 10.50 -10.60
C LEU A 114 8.61 10.92 -10.03
N SER A 115 9.06 10.25 -8.96
CA SER A 115 10.49 10.22 -8.58
C SER A 115 11.18 9.06 -9.32
N SER A 116 12.45 8.76 -9.05
CA SER A 116 13.15 7.66 -9.73
C SER A 116 12.55 6.28 -9.47
N ALA A 117 12.03 6.02 -8.27
CA ALA A 117 11.27 4.82 -7.94
C ALA A 117 9.98 4.75 -8.75
N GLY A 118 9.22 5.85 -8.82
CA GLY A 118 8.04 5.97 -9.66
C GLY A 118 8.32 5.74 -11.14
N LEU A 119 9.42 6.29 -11.66
CA LEU A 119 9.87 6.07 -13.03
C LEU A 119 10.20 4.59 -13.30
N VAL A 120 11.00 3.96 -12.45
CA VAL A 120 11.32 2.52 -12.56
C VAL A 120 10.03 1.69 -12.50
N TYR A 121 9.14 1.99 -11.56
CA TYR A 121 7.88 1.28 -11.41
C TYR A 121 6.93 1.48 -12.60
N ASN A 122 6.90 2.68 -13.18
CA ASN A 122 6.09 2.98 -14.36
C ASN A 122 6.48 2.09 -15.54
N HIS A 123 7.78 1.85 -15.75
CA HIS A 123 8.29 1.05 -16.87
C HIS A 123 8.35 -0.45 -16.60
N PHE A 124 8.66 -0.87 -15.36
CA PHE A 124 8.93 -2.27 -15.03
C PHE A 124 8.00 -2.86 -13.97
N GLY A 125 7.05 -2.09 -13.44
CA GLY A 125 6.22 -2.49 -12.31
C GLY A 125 5.44 -3.79 -12.55
N ARG A 126 4.93 -4.01 -13.77
CA ARG A 126 4.26 -5.27 -14.16
C ARG A 126 5.19 -6.49 -14.06
N GLU A 127 6.40 -6.38 -14.60
CA GLU A 127 7.41 -7.45 -14.53
C GLU A 127 7.82 -7.73 -13.09
N ILE A 128 8.04 -6.68 -12.29
CA ILE A 128 8.40 -6.79 -10.87
C ILE A 128 7.30 -7.49 -10.08
N ILE A 129 6.03 -7.10 -10.27
CA ILE A 129 4.88 -7.76 -9.65
C ILE A 129 4.84 -9.24 -10.01
N GLN A 130 5.05 -9.58 -11.28
CA GLN A 130 5.08 -10.98 -11.72
C GLN A 130 6.23 -11.78 -11.09
N VAL A 131 7.41 -11.19 -10.91
CA VAL A 131 8.53 -11.83 -10.20
C VAL A 131 8.16 -12.13 -8.74
N LEU A 132 7.49 -11.21 -8.06
CA LEU A 132 7.08 -11.37 -6.66
C LEU A 132 5.87 -12.30 -6.49
N ALA A 133 4.98 -12.39 -7.48
CA ALA A 133 3.81 -13.28 -7.45
C ALA A 133 4.16 -14.75 -7.71
N ALA A 134 5.36 -15.05 -8.21
CA ALA A 134 5.78 -16.41 -8.53
C ALA A 134 5.59 -17.38 -7.33
N PRO A 135 5.11 -18.61 -7.56
CA PRO A 135 4.95 -19.28 -8.86
C PRO A 135 3.61 -18.97 -9.57
N VAL A 136 2.78 -18.06 -9.05
CA VAL A 136 1.53 -17.68 -9.70
C VAL A 136 1.85 -16.87 -10.96
N THR A 137 1.34 -17.33 -12.11
CA THR A 137 1.36 -16.54 -13.35
C THR A 137 0.08 -15.72 -13.41
N LEU A 138 0.22 -14.41 -13.46
CA LEU A 138 -0.89 -13.46 -13.51
C LEU A 138 -1.20 -13.14 -14.97
N ASP A 139 -2.48 -13.04 -15.32
CA ASP A 139 -2.89 -12.54 -16.63
C ASP A 139 -2.71 -11.01 -16.74
N ASP A 140 -2.73 -10.50 -17.98
CA ASP A 140 -2.49 -9.07 -18.25
C ASP A 140 -3.48 -8.15 -17.54
N ALA A 141 -4.76 -8.53 -17.51
CA ALA A 141 -5.80 -7.72 -16.86
C ALA A 141 -5.59 -7.63 -15.34
N THR A 142 -5.15 -8.73 -14.72
CA THR A 142 -4.81 -8.78 -13.30
C THR A 142 -3.54 -7.99 -13.02
N LEU A 143 -2.52 -8.10 -13.88
CA LEU A 143 -1.29 -7.31 -13.78
C LEU A 143 -1.58 -5.81 -13.86
N ASP A 144 -2.45 -5.37 -14.77
CA ASP A 144 -2.81 -3.96 -14.89
C ASP A 144 -3.51 -3.44 -13.62
N ILE A 145 -4.43 -4.23 -13.04
CA ILE A 145 -5.09 -3.89 -11.78
C ILE A 145 -4.08 -3.78 -10.63
N LEU A 146 -3.18 -4.76 -10.52
CA LEU A 146 -2.17 -4.78 -9.46
C LEU A 146 -1.15 -3.65 -9.64
N HIS A 147 -0.78 -3.32 -10.88
CA HIS A 147 0.14 -2.21 -11.21
C HIS A 147 -0.45 -0.87 -10.75
N GLN A 148 -1.73 -0.64 -11.04
CA GLN A 148 -2.45 0.55 -10.60
C GLN A 148 -2.62 0.61 -9.08
N LYS A 149 -2.99 -0.50 -8.44
CA LYS A 149 -3.19 -0.55 -6.98
C LYS A 149 -1.88 -0.41 -6.22
N ALA A 150 -0.80 -1.06 -6.65
CA ALA A 150 0.50 -0.95 -5.98
C ALA A 150 1.13 0.43 -6.17
N TYR A 151 0.94 1.09 -7.32
CA TYR A 151 1.31 2.51 -7.43
C TYR A 151 0.56 3.35 -6.41
N LYS A 152 -0.78 3.31 -6.45
CA LYS A 152 -1.66 4.10 -5.57
C LYS A 152 -1.37 3.90 -4.08
N ASN A 153 -1.18 2.65 -3.68
CA ASN A 153 -1.15 2.29 -2.26
C ASN A 153 0.27 2.29 -1.67
N PHE A 154 1.31 2.41 -2.50
CA PHE A 154 2.69 2.32 -2.05
C PHE A 154 3.62 3.30 -2.77
N VAL A 155 3.76 3.20 -4.09
CA VAL A 155 4.80 3.98 -4.80
C VAL A 155 4.52 5.48 -4.80
N GLU A 156 3.26 5.88 -4.93
CA GLU A 156 2.86 7.29 -5.03
C GLU A 156 3.27 8.13 -3.82
N HIS A 157 3.28 7.56 -2.61
CA HIS A 157 3.72 8.31 -1.43
C HIS A 157 5.24 8.49 -1.38
N ILE A 158 6.01 7.63 -2.05
CA ILE A 158 7.46 7.80 -2.23
C ILE A 158 7.70 8.95 -3.20
N ASP A 159 7.02 8.92 -4.35
CA ASP A 159 7.04 9.99 -5.35
C ASP A 159 6.66 11.34 -4.74
N GLY A 160 5.58 11.39 -3.96
CA GLY A 160 5.10 12.60 -3.31
C GLY A 160 6.11 13.17 -2.31
N ILE A 161 6.66 12.35 -1.42
CA ILE A 161 7.65 12.80 -0.42
C ILE A 161 8.90 13.35 -1.11
N ASP A 162 9.38 12.65 -2.13
CA ASP A 162 10.62 12.98 -2.82
C ASP A 162 10.50 14.26 -3.66
N ASN A 163 9.34 14.46 -4.31
CA ASN A 163 9.03 15.71 -5.02
C ASN A 163 8.59 16.86 -4.10
N GLY A 164 8.63 16.68 -2.78
CA GLY A 164 8.25 17.72 -1.81
C GLY A 164 6.75 18.07 -1.80
N VAL A 165 5.90 17.09 -2.13
CA VAL A 165 4.44 17.22 -2.13
C VAL A 165 3.91 16.97 -0.71
N GLU A 166 3.16 17.94 -0.19
CA GLU A 166 2.46 17.80 1.09
C GLU A 166 1.35 16.74 1.01
N VAL A 167 1.15 15.96 2.08
CA VAL A 167 0.15 14.87 2.11
C VAL A 167 -1.30 15.36 2.02
N ALA A 168 -1.53 16.64 2.31
CA ALA A 168 -2.83 17.28 2.20
C ALA A 168 -2.66 18.68 1.62
N SER A 169 -3.64 19.14 0.86
CA SER A 169 -3.78 20.53 0.44
C SER A 169 -4.98 21.16 1.15
N ALA A 170 -4.97 22.49 1.25
CA ALA A 170 -6.11 23.25 1.73
C ALA A 170 -6.68 24.10 0.58
N ALA A 171 -7.99 24.34 0.59
CA ALA A 171 -8.64 25.15 -0.43
C ALA A 171 -8.24 26.63 -0.29
N GLY A 172 -7.91 27.27 -1.41
CA GLY A 172 -7.47 28.68 -1.45
C GLY A 172 -6.14 28.92 -0.75
N ASP A 173 -5.97 30.09 -0.15
CA ASP A 173 -4.74 30.48 0.56
C ASP A 173 -4.66 29.95 2.00
N ALA A 174 -5.50 28.96 2.35
CA ALA A 174 -5.51 28.39 3.69
C ALA A 174 -4.21 27.61 3.95
N LYS A 175 -3.60 27.84 5.12
CA LYS A 175 -2.42 27.09 5.54
C LYS A 175 -2.81 25.68 5.97
N ILE A 176 -2.12 24.67 5.48
CA ILE A 176 -2.25 23.29 5.98
C ILE A 176 -1.85 23.27 7.46
N THR A 177 -2.77 22.84 8.31
CA THR A 177 -2.54 22.69 9.76
C THR A 177 -2.62 21.21 10.11
N TYR A 178 -1.48 20.61 10.42
CA TYR A 178 -1.41 19.22 10.89
C TYR A 178 -1.71 19.15 12.39
N ASN A 179 -2.67 18.33 12.78
CA ASN A 179 -2.98 18.09 14.20
C ASN A 179 -1.89 17.28 14.91
N TYR A 180 -1.09 16.52 14.17
CA TYR A 180 0.05 15.73 14.65
C TYR A 180 1.05 15.47 13.52
N GLN A 181 2.30 15.18 13.87
CA GLN A 181 3.35 14.85 12.90
C GLN A 181 3.60 13.33 12.88
N VAL A 182 3.77 12.75 11.69
CA VAL A 182 4.18 11.36 11.50
C VAL A 182 5.67 11.35 11.13
N SER A 183 6.50 10.74 11.98
CA SER A 183 7.97 10.68 11.83
C SER A 183 8.52 9.27 11.62
N SER A 184 7.65 8.34 11.26
CA SER A 184 7.94 6.90 11.16
C SER A 184 7.62 6.32 9.77
N SER A 185 7.51 7.15 8.73
CA SER A 185 7.33 6.68 7.35
C SER A 185 8.51 5.83 6.88
N LEU A 186 8.33 5.07 5.81
CA LEU A 186 9.44 4.34 5.17
C LEU A 186 10.59 5.29 4.81
N SER A 187 10.29 6.47 4.27
CA SER A 187 11.29 7.49 3.97
C SER A 187 12.04 8.00 5.20
N ASN A 188 11.36 8.19 6.34
CA ASN A 188 12.05 8.53 7.59
C ASN A 188 12.93 7.38 8.08
N ARG A 189 12.47 6.14 7.99
CA ARG A 189 13.23 4.96 8.41
C ARG A 189 14.47 4.72 7.56
N VAL A 190 14.38 4.93 6.25
CA VAL A 190 15.56 4.97 5.37
C VAL A 190 16.48 6.12 5.77
N GLY A 191 15.92 7.31 6.05
CA GLY A 191 16.67 8.45 6.56
C GLY A 191 17.49 8.13 7.82
N TYR A 192 16.94 7.36 8.76
CA TYR A 192 17.65 6.93 9.99
C TYR A 192 18.82 5.97 9.75
N LEU A 193 18.95 5.40 8.54
CA LEU A 193 20.13 4.62 8.15
C LEU A 193 21.26 5.50 7.61
N ASN A 194 21.03 6.78 7.31
CA ASN A 194 22.16 7.66 6.97
C ASN A 194 23.03 7.85 8.23
N PRO A 195 24.38 7.83 8.10
CA PRO A 195 25.23 8.16 9.24
C PRO A 195 24.92 9.56 9.75
N ARG A 196 24.82 9.71 11.07
CA ARG A 196 24.60 11.01 11.70
C ARG A 196 25.79 11.93 11.42
N TRP A 197 25.56 13.24 11.50
CA TRP A 197 26.59 14.25 11.24
C TRP A 197 27.88 14.07 12.07
N ASN A 198 27.78 13.41 13.23
CA ASN A 198 28.86 13.12 14.16
C ASN A 198 29.34 11.65 14.14
N GLU A 199 29.00 10.89 13.10
CA GLU A 199 29.43 9.50 12.88
C GLU A 199 30.38 9.40 11.68
N ASP A 200 30.90 8.20 11.43
CA ASP A 200 31.76 7.93 10.27
C ASP A 200 31.02 8.16 8.93
N GLN A 201 31.53 9.10 8.15
CA GLN A 201 31.03 9.49 6.83
C GLN A 201 31.81 8.80 5.68
N SER A 202 32.63 7.79 5.98
CA SER A 202 33.40 7.07 4.95
C SER A 202 32.49 6.40 3.91
N GLU A 203 32.92 6.38 2.65
CA GLU A 203 32.16 5.75 1.56
C GLU A 203 31.79 4.29 1.87
N ALA A 204 32.72 3.53 2.50
CA ALA A 204 32.48 2.16 2.92
C ALA A 204 31.30 2.05 3.91
N ARG A 205 31.25 2.94 4.91
CA ARG A 205 30.15 2.96 5.90
C ARG A 205 28.83 3.38 5.24
N VAL A 206 28.82 4.43 4.43
CA VAL A 206 27.59 4.90 3.77
C VAL A 206 27.06 3.85 2.79
N ASN A 207 27.93 3.20 2.02
CA ASN A 207 27.54 2.15 1.07
C ASN A 207 26.96 0.91 1.78
N ALA A 208 27.54 0.51 2.92
CA ALA A 208 26.99 -0.57 3.74
C ALA A 208 25.59 -0.22 4.28
N GLN A 209 25.37 1.04 4.70
CA GLN A 209 24.05 1.48 5.15
C GLN A 209 23.04 1.64 4.01
N PHE A 210 23.49 2.08 2.84
CA PHE A 210 22.65 2.12 1.63
C PHE A 210 22.17 0.71 1.26
N GLN A 211 23.02 -0.31 1.39
CA GLN A 211 22.61 -1.69 1.20
C GLN A 211 21.50 -2.09 2.20
N GLN A 212 21.58 -1.66 3.46
CA GLN A 212 20.50 -1.88 4.42
C GLN A 212 19.21 -1.12 4.06
N ALA A 213 19.32 0.08 3.49
CA ALA A 213 18.18 0.83 2.97
C ALA A 213 17.48 0.07 1.83
N MET A 214 18.26 -0.50 0.90
CA MET A 214 17.75 -1.36 -0.17
C MET A 214 16.97 -2.56 0.39
N TYR A 215 17.52 -3.26 1.40
CA TYR A 215 16.81 -4.36 2.05
C TYR A 215 15.50 -3.90 2.71
N MET A 216 15.50 -2.74 3.37
CA MET A 216 14.34 -2.20 4.05
C MET A 216 13.22 -1.86 3.04
N THR A 217 13.55 -1.11 1.99
CA THR A 217 12.56 -0.67 1.00
C THR A 217 11.98 -1.85 0.23
N ILE A 218 12.82 -2.78 -0.21
CA ILE A 218 12.33 -3.92 -0.99
C ILE A 218 11.51 -4.91 -0.16
N THR A 219 11.83 -5.05 1.14
CA THR A 219 11.04 -5.90 2.04
C THR A 219 9.65 -5.32 2.24
N GLU A 220 9.54 -4.02 2.48
CA GLU A 220 8.25 -3.36 2.68
C GLU A 220 7.42 -3.33 1.38
N PHE A 221 8.06 -3.10 0.24
CA PHE A 221 7.42 -3.22 -1.06
C PHE A 221 6.94 -4.65 -1.35
N THR A 222 7.74 -5.66 -0.99
CA THR A 222 7.36 -7.07 -1.12
C THR A 222 6.16 -7.41 -0.25
N ASP A 223 6.09 -6.93 1.00
CA ASP A 223 4.90 -7.08 1.85
C ASP A 223 3.66 -6.45 1.17
N ALA A 224 3.79 -5.25 0.58
CA ALA A 224 2.69 -4.60 -0.12
C ALA A 224 2.21 -5.39 -1.35
N ILE A 225 3.13 -5.91 -2.18
CA ILE A 225 2.76 -6.73 -3.34
C ILE A 225 2.18 -8.08 -2.90
N HIS A 226 2.76 -8.74 -1.90
CA HIS A 226 2.26 -10.01 -1.39
C HIS A 226 0.87 -9.87 -0.75
N ASP A 227 0.59 -8.78 -0.04
CA ASP A 227 -0.77 -8.51 0.45
C ASP A 227 -1.74 -8.36 -0.72
N LEU A 228 -1.37 -7.61 -1.77
CA LEU A 228 -2.21 -7.48 -2.95
C LEU A 228 -2.48 -8.81 -3.66
N VAL A 229 -1.45 -9.65 -3.85
CA VAL A 229 -1.53 -10.91 -4.60
C VAL A 229 -2.18 -12.02 -3.78
N HIS A 230 -1.83 -12.18 -2.50
CA HIS A 230 -2.21 -13.35 -1.70
C HIS A 230 -3.37 -13.10 -0.74
N SER A 231 -3.76 -11.84 -0.51
CA SER A 231 -4.82 -11.46 0.43
C SER A 231 -5.92 -10.65 -0.26
N TRP A 232 -5.57 -9.52 -0.88
CA TRP A 232 -6.55 -8.66 -1.53
C TRP A 232 -7.17 -9.29 -2.77
N LEU A 233 -6.38 -9.78 -3.73
CA LEU A 233 -6.89 -10.29 -5.00
C LEU A 233 -7.87 -11.49 -4.82
N PRO A 234 -7.58 -12.51 -3.99
CA PRO A 234 -8.51 -13.62 -3.75
C PRO A 234 -9.85 -13.19 -3.14
N ALA A 235 -9.87 -12.09 -2.37
CA ALA A 235 -11.11 -11.58 -1.77
C ALA A 235 -12.11 -11.07 -2.80
N ARG A 236 -11.67 -10.70 -4.01
CA ARG A 236 -12.52 -10.13 -5.06
C ARG A 236 -13.72 -11.01 -5.38
N GLU A 237 -13.49 -12.30 -5.62
CA GLU A 237 -14.55 -13.25 -5.98
C GLU A 237 -15.55 -13.44 -4.83
N ILE A 238 -15.06 -13.44 -3.59
CA ILE A 238 -15.91 -13.51 -2.39
C ILE A 238 -16.83 -12.29 -2.34
N VAL A 239 -16.28 -11.10 -2.60
CA VAL A 239 -17.04 -9.85 -2.61
C VAL A 239 -18.09 -9.81 -3.70
N GLU A 240 -17.73 -10.17 -4.94
CA GLU A 240 -18.65 -10.23 -6.08
C GLU A 240 -19.81 -11.21 -5.81
N LYS A 241 -19.52 -12.39 -5.25
CA LYS A 241 -20.55 -13.37 -4.86
C LYS A 241 -21.47 -12.86 -3.77
N ALA A 242 -20.94 -12.18 -2.75
CA ALA A 242 -21.78 -11.68 -1.66
C ALA A 242 -22.70 -10.54 -2.12
N VAL A 243 -22.19 -9.61 -2.95
CA VAL A 243 -22.99 -8.50 -3.48
C VAL A 243 -24.08 -8.98 -4.44
N SER A 244 -23.82 -10.01 -5.25
CA SER A 244 -24.88 -10.61 -6.09
C SER A 244 -25.98 -11.29 -5.26
N LYS A 245 -25.63 -11.83 -4.08
CA LYS A 245 -26.57 -12.47 -3.14
C LYS A 245 -27.19 -11.52 -2.11
N ARG A 246 -26.93 -10.22 -2.16
CA ARG A 246 -27.37 -9.26 -1.13
C ARG A 246 -28.89 -9.26 -0.87
N PHE A 247 -29.70 -9.51 -1.89
CA PHE A 247 -31.16 -9.62 -1.74
C PHE A 247 -31.62 -10.91 -1.03
N GLN A 248 -30.76 -11.94 -0.98
CA GLN A 248 -30.96 -13.15 -0.16
C GLN A 248 -30.55 -12.89 1.29
N THR A 249 -29.57 -12.02 1.53
CA THR A 249 -29.17 -11.58 2.88
C THR A 249 -30.25 -10.72 3.53
N HIS A 250 -30.72 -9.69 2.82
CA HIS A 250 -31.82 -8.85 3.27
C HIS A 250 -32.61 -8.32 2.08
N LYS A 251 -33.94 -8.28 2.20
CA LYS A 251 -34.86 -7.88 1.12
C LYS A 251 -34.56 -6.50 0.51
N SER A 252 -33.97 -5.57 1.27
CA SER A 252 -33.61 -4.24 0.74
C SER A 252 -32.41 -4.29 -0.22
N GLY A 253 -31.57 -5.32 -0.13
CA GLY A 253 -30.29 -5.38 -0.82
C GLY A 253 -29.22 -4.43 -0.28
N GLU A 254 -29.46 -3.76 0.86
CA GLU A 254 -28.52 -2.82 1.48
C GLU A 254 -27.62 -3.46 2.54
N ILE A 255 -27.79 -4.75 2.79
CA ILE A 255 -27.01 -5.55 3.74
C ILE A 255 -26.35 -6.69 2.98
N VAL A 256 -25.04 -6.81 3.13
CA VAL A 256 -24.23 -7.88 2.52
C VAL A 256 -23.66 -8.76 3.62
N HIS A 257 -23.61 -10.08 3.40
CA HIS A 257 -23.00 -11.02 4.33
C HIS A 257 -21.81 -11.75 3.71
N PHE A 258 -20.68 -11.73 4.42
CA PHE A 258 -19.51 -12.56 4.18
C PHE A 258 -19.44 -13.66 5.25
N PRO A 259 -19.57 -14.96 4.90
CA PRO A 259 -19.49 -16.04 5.88
C PRO A 259 -18.19 -16.04 6.69
N GLU A 260 -17.09 -15.61 6.08
CA GLU A 260 -15.79 -15.41 6.69
C GLU A 260 -15.27 -14.01 6.37
N TYR A 261 -14.44 -13.44 7.25
CA TYR A 261 -13.79 -12.16 6.99
C TYR A 261 -12.83 -12.25 5.79
N CYS A 262 -12.92 -11.27 4.90
CA CYS A 262 -11.95 -11.00 3.85
C CYS A 262 -11.73 -9.49 3.71
N PRO A 263 -10.63 -9.00 3.09
CA PRO A 263 -10.47 -7.59 2.79
C PRO A 263 -11.48 -7.14 1.72
N TRP A 264 -12.65 -6.66 2.15
CA TRP A 264 -13.78 -6.39 1.26
C TRP A 264 -13.94 -4.93 0.82
N LYS A 265 -13.45 -3.96 1.60
CA LYS A 265 -13.81 -2.54 1.45
C LYS A 265 -13.55 -1.97 0.07
N SER A 266 -12.31 -2.05 -0.42
CA SER A 266 -11.96 -1.49 -1.74
C SER A 266 -12.65 -2.21 -2.89
N HIS A 267 -12.73 -3.55 -2.84
CA HIS A 267 -13.51 -4.33 -3.82
C HIS A 267 -14.98 -3.94 -3.85
N LEU A 268 -15.57 -3.67 -2.68
CA LEU A 268 -16.96 -3.27 -2.59
C LEU A 268 -17.20 -1.91 -3.22
N HIS A 269 -16.35 -0.93 -2.97
CA HIS A 269 -16.43 0.38 -3.61
C HIS A 269 -16.27 0.27 -5.14
N ASP A 270 -15.23 -0.43 -5.61
CA ASP A 270 -14.98 -0.62 -7.05
C ASP A 270 -16.18 -1.34 -7.73
N LEU A 271 -16.79 -2.31 -7.03
CA LEU A 271 -17.94 -3.06 -7.54
C LEU A 271 -19.24 -2.26 -7.53
N GLU A 272 -19.48 -1.43 -6.51
CA GLU A 272 -20.66 -0.56 -6.47
C GLU A 272 -20.66 0.44 -7.62
N GLU A 273 -19.51 1.04 -7.95
CA GLU A 273 -19.35 1.93 -9.11
C GLU A 273 -19.64 1.17 -10.41
N LYS A 274 -19.03 -0.01 -10.59
CA LYS A 274 -19.22 -0.85 -11.78
C LYS A 274 -20.68 -1.27 -11.97
N LEU A 275 -21.40 -1.53 -10.89
CA LEU A 275 -22.80 -1.96 -10.91
C LEU A 275 -23.79 -0.78 -10.86
N MET A 276 -23.31 0.47 -10.80
CA MET A 276 -24.11 1.69 -10.65
C MET A 276 -25.02 1.65 -9.41
N ILE A 277 -24.51 1.12 -8.30
CA ILE A 277 -25.20 1.03 -7.00
C ILE A 277 -24.45 1.76 -5.89
N SER A 278 -23.57 2.70 -6.23
CA SER A 278 -22.80 3.50 -5.27
C SER A 278 -23.66 4.06 -4.15
N GLY A 279 -23.24 3.79 -2.91
CA GLY A 279 -23.95 4.27 -1.72
C GLY A 279 -25.13 3.42 -1.26
N GLN A 280 -25.56 2.40 -2.03
CA GLN A 280 -26.72 1.58 -1.66
C GLN A 280 -26.39 0.64 -0.50
N ILE A 281 -25.22 0.00 -0.47
CA ILE A 281 -24.89 -0.93 0.61
C ILE A 281 -24.57 -0.11 1.86
N LYS A 282 -25.20 -0.44 2.98
CA LYS A 282 -25.09 0.30 4.25
C LYS A 282 -24.38 -0.49 5.33
N PHE A 283 -24.63 -1.80 5.36
CA PHE A 283 -24.06 -2.70 6.35
C PHE A 283 -23.44 -3.93 5.71
N VAL A 284 -22.34 -4.36 6.31
CA VAL A 284 -21.69 -5.64 6.01
C VAL A 284 -21.69 -6.48 7.29
N LEU A 285 -22.09 -7.73 7.14
CA LEU A 285 -22.03 -8.75 8.18
C LEU A 285 -20.86 -9.70 7.90
N TYR A 286 -20.08 -10.05 8.92
CA TYR A 286 -19.06 -11.09 8.81
C TYR A 286 -18.71 -11.69 10.16
N ASN A 287 -18.37 -12.97 10.18
CA ASN A 287 -17.88 -13.61 11.40
C ASN A 287 -16.49 -13.12 11.75
N ASP A 288 -16.25 -12.92 13.04
CA ASP A 288 -14.91 -12.66 13.53
C ASP A 288 -14.02 -13.90 13.36
N ALA A 289 -12.70 -13.73 13.49
CA ALA A 289 -11.75 -14.81 13.27
C ALA A 289 -11.92 -16.00 14.25
N THR A 290 -12.59 -15.80 15.39
CA THR A 290 -12.86 -16.85 16.37
C THR A 290 -14.17 -17.61 16.09
N GLY A 291 -15.03 -17.08 15.21
CA GLY A 291 -16.39 -17.57 14.98
C GLY A 291 -17.32 -17.36 16.19
N SER A 292 -16.88 -16.61 17.21
CA SER A 292 -17.68 -16.41 18.44
C SER A 292 -18.69 -15.27 18.30
N MET A 293 -18.54 -14.43 17.27
CA MET A 293 -19.48 -13.34 16.97
C MET A 293 -19.56 -13.03 15.48
N THR A 294 -20.74 -12.59 15.06
CA THR A 294 -20.97 -11.92 13.79
C THR A 294 -20.89 -10.41 14.01
N ARG A 295 -19.99 -9.75 13.29
CA ARG A 295 -19.84 -8.29 13.26
C ARG A 295 -20.89 -7.67 12.36
N VAL A 296 -21.37 -6.49 12.76
CA VAL A 296 -22.16 -5.59 11.93
C VAL A 296 -21.31 -4.35 11.71
N GLN A 297 -20.85 -4.12 10.48
CA GLN A 297 -20.02 -2.96 10.14
C GLN A 297 -20.76 -2.03 9.18
N ALA A 298 -20.87 -0.76 9.56
CA ALA A 298 -21.40 0.31 8.74
C ALA A 298 -20.38 0.74 7.68
N LEU A 299 -20.87 1.14 6.51
CA LEU A 299 -20.04 1.64 5.42
C LEU A 299 -19.85 3.15 5.50
N ASN A 300 -18.64 3.58 5.16
CA ASN A 300 -18.31 4.98 4.99
C ASN A 300 -18.94 5.52 3.69
N THR A 301 -19.26 6.81 3.70
CA THR A 301 -19.74 7.53 2.51
C THR A 301 -18.72 7.44 1.39
N GLU A 302 -17.45 7.68 1.73
CA GLU A 302 -16.31 7.63 0.83
C GLU A 302 -15.12 6.88 1.46
N PRO A 303 -14.24 6.25 0.66
CA PRO A 303 -13.00 5.68 1.16
C PRO A 303 -12.16 6.70 1.95
N GLY A 304 -11.75 6.36 3.17
CA GLY A 304 -10.96 7.23 4.04
C GLY A 304 -11.75 8.25 4.86
N SER A 305 -13.04 8.46 4.57
CA SER A 305 -13.93 9.29 5.39
C SER A 305 -14.40 8.56 6.64
N PHE A 306 -14.67 9.28 7.73
CA PHE A 306 -15.34 8.74 8.93
C PHE A 306 -16.86 8.83 8.86
N ALA A 307 -17.42 9.62 7.93
CA ALA A 307 -18.86 9.76 7.78
C ALA A 307 -19.47 8.45 7.27
N LEU A 308 -20.51 7.97 7.94
CA LEU A 308 -21.19 6.71 7.62
C LEU A 308 -22.38 6.96 6.70
N ARG A 309 -22.64 6.02 5.78
CA ARG A 309 -23.87 6.01 4.98
C ARG A 309 -25.10 5.77 5.84
N LYS A 310 -24.94 4.93 6.87
CA LYS A 310 -25.91 4.65 7.94
C LYS A 310 -25.14 4.07 9.13
N GLY A 311 -25.28 4.64 10.31
CA GLY A 311 -24.68 4.10 11.53
C GLY A 311 -25.61 3.11 12.23
N LEU A 312 -25.05 2.31 13.14
CA LEU A 312 -25.85 1.61 14.14
C LEU A 312 -26.59 2.63 15.03
N LEU A 313 -27.79 2.26 15.49
CA LEU A 313 -28.71 3.13 16.23
C LEU A 313 -28.02 3.90 17.38
N PRO A 314 -28.28 5.21 17.53
CA PRO A 314 -27.73 6.03 18.62
C PRO A 314 -27.92 5.44 20.01
N ALA A 315 -29.11 4.90 20.27
CA ALA A 315 -29.46 4.31 21.56
C ALA A 315 -28.59 3.11 21.94
N TRP A 316 -27.87 2.51 20.98
CA TRP A 316 -27.00 1.35 21.22
C TRP A 316 -25.53 1.74 21.39
N ARG A 317 -25.13 2.91 20.93
CA ARG A 317 -23.73 3.32 20.84
C ARG A 317 -23.07 3.38 22.21
N GLY A 318 -21.95 2.67 22.36
CA GLY A 318 -21.21 2.57 23.62
C GLY A 318 -21.73 1.50 24.58
N LEU A 319 -22.89 0.89 24.31
CA LEU A 319 -23.44 -0.20 25.14
C LEU A 319 -22.80 -1.54 24.81
N ARG A 320 -22.84 -2.47 25.78
CA ARG A 320 -22.24 -3.81 25.69
C ARG A 320 -23.14 -4.88 26.32
N ASP A 321 -22.92 -6.12 25.89
CA ASP A 321 -23.44 -7.35 26.48
C ASP A 321 -24.94 -7.31 26.86
N ALA A 322 -25.26 -7.59 28.13
CA ALA A 322 -26.64 -7.69 28.61
C ALA A 322 -27.40 -6.37 28.50
N GLU A 323 -26.75 -5.23 28.79
CA GLU A 323 -27.35 -3.91 28.69
C GLU A 323 -27.76 -3.60 27.25
N LEU A 324 -26.87 -3.86 26.28
CA LEU A 324 -27.18 -3.70 24.87
C LEU A 324 -28.30 -4.65 24.42
N SER A 325 -28.30 -5.89 24.92
CA SER A 325 -29.35 -6.87 24.59
C SER A 325 -30.72 -6.40 25.10
N THR A 326 -30.78 -5.85 26.32
CA THR A 326 -32.00 -5.27 26.89
C THR A 326 -32.49 -4.05 26.10
N VAL A 327 -31.60 -3.11 25.78
CA VAL A 327 -31.97 -1.86 25.07
C VAL A 327 -32.37 -2.12 23.61
N SER A 328 -31.69 -3.04 22.93
CA SER A 328 -31.99 -3.38 21.53
C SER A 328 -33.18 -4.32 21.37
N GLY A 329 -33.53 -5.06 22.43
CA GLY A 329 -34.46 -6.17 22.37
C GLY A 329 -33.95 -7.34 21.52
N ILE A 330 -32.63 -7.45 21.33
CA ILE A 330 -31.96 -8.50 20.55
C ILE A 330 -31.05 -9.26 21.49
N GLU A 331 -31.30 -10.55 21.70
CA GLU A 331 -30.46 -11.38 22.55
C GLU A 331 -29.05 -11.58 21.97
N GLY A 332 -28.07 -11.81 22.84
CA GLY A 332 -26.72 -12.17 22.43
C GLY A 332 -25.87 -11.02 21.87
N CYS A 333 -26.29 -9.77 22.03
CA CYS A 333 -25.48 -8.62 21.63
C CYS A 333 -24.16 -8.58 22.42
N THR A 334 -23.06 -8.18 21.77
CA THR A 334 -21.74 -8.09 22.40
C THR A 334 -21.34 -6.64 22.66
N PHE A 335 -21.38 -5.78 21.64
CA PHE A 335 -21.11 -4.35 21.79
C PHE A 335 -21.55 -3.54 20.57
N VAL A 336 -21.65 -2.22 20.73
CA VAL A 336 -21.64 -1.24 19.64
C VAL A 336 -20.63 -0.13 19.96
N HIS A 337 -19.76 0.22 19.00
CA HIS A 337 -18.81 1.32 19.17
C HIS A 337 -19.55 2.65 19.38
N SER A 338 -19.00 3.58 20.17
CA SER A 338 -19.62 4.87 20.49
C SER A 338 -19.93 5.74 19.26
N ALA A 339 -19.12 5.62 18.21
CA ALA A 339 -19.37 6.27 16.91
C ALA A 339 -20.32 5.50 15.98
N GLY A 340 -20.85 4.34 16.39
CA GLY A 340 -21.86 3.58 15.64
C GLY A 340 -21.38 2.87 14.37
N PHE A 341 -20.08 2.89 14.05
CA PHE A 341 -19.56 2.28 12.82
C PHE A 341 -19.44 0.75 12.85
N ILE A 342 -19.42 0.15 14.04
CA ILE A 342 -19.30 -1.30 14.19
C ILE A 342 -19.97 -1.77 15.47
N GLY A 343 -20.55 -2.97 15.41
CA GLY A 343 -21.06 -3.71 16.55
C GLY A 343 -20.95 -5.22 16.32
N GLY A 344 -21.59 -6.00 17.18
CA GLY A 344 -21.64 -7.44 16.99
C GLY A 344 -22.67 -8.14 17.86
N ASN A 345 -23.01 -9.35 17.41
CA ASN A 345 -23.87 -10.29 18.10
C ASN A 345 -23.22 -11.69 18.07
N ARG A 346 -23.54 -12.54 19.05
CA ARG A 346 -23.07 -13.93 19.10
C ARG A 346 -23.64 -14.80 17.97
N THR A 347 -24.76 -14.40 17.36
CA THR A 347 -25.39 -15.11 16.24
C THR A 347 -25.48 -14.24 14.99
N TYR A 348 -25.55 -14.91 13.84
CA TYR A 348 -25.78 -14.24 12.54
C TYR A 348 -27.15 -13.56 12.51
N GLU A 349 -28.18 -14.23 13.01
CA GLU A 349 -29.56 -13.74 13.02
C GLU A 349 -29.67 -12.46 13.86
N GLY A 350 -29.04 -12.43 15.05
CA GLY A 350 -29.03 -11.25 15.89
C GLY A 350 -28.26 -10.09 15.26
N ALA A 351 -27.14 -10.37 14.58
CA ALA A 351 -26.38 -9.34 13.84
C ALA A 351 -27.18 -8.78 12.65
N LEU A 352 -27.89 -9.65 11.92
CA LEU A 352 -28.78 -9.24 10.83
C LEU A 352 -29.95 -8.40 11.36
N GLU A 353 -30.54 -8.76 12.50
CA GLU A 353 -31.59 -7.97 13.13
C GLU A 353 -31.08 -6.59 13.59
N MET A 354 -29.86 -6.52 14.13
CA MET A 354 -29.21 -5.26 14.48
C MET A 354 -29.07 -4.33 13.27
N ALA A 355 -28.59 -4.87 12.14
CA ALA A 355 -28.44 -4.13 10.90
C ALA A 355 -29.81 -3.70 10.33
N ALA A 356 -30.80 -4.59 10.33
CA ALA A 356 -32.14 -4.31 9.82
C ALA A 356 -32.85 -3.21 10.62
N LYS A 357 -32.87 -3.29 11.96
CA LYS A 357 -33.45 -2.24 12.81
C LYS A 357 -32.73 -0.90 12.63
N SER A 358 -31.41 -0.92 12.46
CA SER A 358 -30.64 0.30 12.20
C SER A 358 -30.95 0.88 10.82
N LEU A 359 -31.20 0.04 9.82
CA LEU A 359 -31.58 0.47 8.47
C LEU A 359 -32.98 1.08 8.42
N GLU A 360 -33.96 0.50 9.13
CA GLU A 360 -35.35 0.97 9.17
C GLU A 360 -35.56 2.24 9.99
N ALA A 361 -34.63 2.54 10.90
CA ALA A 361 -34.69 3.75 11.71
C ALA A 361 -34.55 5.01 10.82
N PRO A 362 -35.18 6.14 11.19
CA PRO A 362 -34.95 7.42 10.53
C PRO A 362 -33.46 7.76 10.48
N ASP A 363 -33.03 8.51 9.47
CA ASP A 363 -31.71 9.11 9.50
C ASP A 363 -31.60 10.08 10.68
N GLU A 364 -30.45 10.08 11.34
CA GLU A 364 -30.18 11.08 12.37
C GLU A 364 -30.18 12.46 11.72
N GLU A 365 -30.96 13.39 12.27
CA GLU A 365 -30.78 14.81 11.97
C GLU A 365 -29.33 15.15 12.32
N THR A 366 -28.57 15.58 11.30
CA THR A 366 -27.21 16.05 11.46
C THR A 366 -27.28 17.31 12.32
N LYS A 367 -26.86 17.20 13.58
CA LYS A 367 -26.73 18.34 14.48
C LYS A 367 -25.56 19.22 14.09
#